data_AF-A0A971JUH8-F1
#
_entry.id   AF-A0A971JUH8-F1
#
_cell.length_a   1.000
_cell.length_b   1.000
_cell.length_c   1.000
_cell.angle_alpha   90.00
_cell.angle_beta   90.00
_cell.angle_gamma   90.00
#
_symmetry.space_group_name_H-M   'P 1'
#
loop_
_entity.id
_entity.type
_entity.pdbx_description
1 polymer ?
#
loop_
_entity_poly.entity_id
_entity_poly.type
_entity_poly.pdbx_seq_one_letter_code
_entity_poly.pdbx_strand_id
1 'polypeptide(L)'
;AEQLRTRNPDAVRAGIVGSPEFLSRAGGVDGWGPAVYQLLLRRPATSAEAAAAKAAIAGGQSRAGFAAQLLGSPEADTVTVQSVYEAYLRRTPPAGEVAFWVGRLQGGAFETRMVVEIVAAPEYFEGS
;
A
#
# COMPACT_ATOMS: atom_id res chain seq x y z
N ALA A 1 -17.23 2.69 -1.01
CA ALA A 1 -17.13 2.33 0.42
C ALA A 1 -17.21 0.82 0.65
N GLU A 2 -18.09 0.09 -0.06
CA GLU A 2 -18.24 -1.37 0.08
C GLU A 2 -17.01 -2.18 -0.37
N GLN A 3 -16.31 -1.76 -1.43
CA GLN A 3 -15.20 -2.52 -2.02
C GLN A 3 -13.92 -2.58 -1.15
N LEU A 4 -13.82 -1.73 -0.11
CA LEU A 4 -12.70 -1.75 0.84
C LEU A 4 -12.89 -2.79 1.95
N ARG A 5 -14.13 -3.20 2.26
CA ARG A 5 -14.41 -4.21 3.31
C ARG A 5 -13.92 -5.62 2.95
N THR A 6 -13.63 -5.87 1.67
CA THR A 6 -13.07 -7.14 1.16
C THR A 6 -11.57 -7.07 0.82
N ARG A 7 -10.90 -5.92 0.99
CA ARG A 7 -9.43 -5.80 0.90
C ARG A 7 -8.80 -6.14 2.25
N ASN A 8 -8.76 -7.43 2.59
CA ASN A 8 -8.37 -7.91 3.92
C ASN A 8 -7.02 -7.34 4.42
N PRO A 9 -5.97 -7.13 3.60
CA PRO A 9 -4.73 -6.48 4.05
C PRO A 9 -4.80 -4.94 4.06
N ASP A 10 -5.29 -4.30 2.98
CA ASP A 10 -5.29 -2.84 2.88
C ASP A 10 -6.21 -2.18 3.89
N ALA A 11 -7.39 -2.77 4.15
CA ALA A 11 -8.31 -2.24 5.15
C ALA A 11 -7.69 -2.29 6.56
N VAL A 12 -6.94 -3.35 6.86
CA VAL A 12 -6.20 -3.48 8.11
C VAL A 12 -5.07 -2.46 8.17
N ARG A 13 -4.26 -2.33 7.11
CA ARG A 13 -3.18 -1.31 7.03
C ARG A 13 -3.74 0.10 7.20
N ALA A 14 -4.82 0.44 6.49
CA ALA A 14 -5.52 1.72 6.58
C ALA A 14 -6.08 1.98 7.99
N GLY A 15 -6.64 0.95 8.64
CA GLY A 15 -7.11 1.04 10.02
C GLY A 15 -5.99 1.31 11.01
N ILE A 16 -4.86 0.59 10.88
CA ILE A 16 -3.68 0.75 11.74
C ILE A 16 -3.11 2.16 11.60
N VAL A 17 -2.85 2.64 10.39
CA VAL A 17 -2.29 4.00 10.21
C VAL A 17 -3.30 5.10 10.51
N GLY A 18 -4.61 4.79 10.42
CA GLY A 18 -5.69 5.68 10.79
C GLY A 18 -5.89 5.84 12.29
N SER A 19 -5.25 4.99 13.11
CA SER A 19 -5.48 4.90 14.55
C SER A 19 -4.92 6.10 15.33
N PRO A 20 -5.53 6.47 16.49
CA PRO A 20 -4.95 7.46 17.41
C PRO A 20 -3.51 7.12 17.83
N GLU A 21 -3.20 5.84 18.03
CA GLU A 21 -1.88 5.37 18.46
C GLU A 21 -0.81 5.67 17.41
N PHE A 22 -1.11 5.40 16.13
CA PHE A 22 -0.19 5.72 15.04
C PHE A 22 0.07 7.22 14.93
N LEU A 23 -0.97 8.05 15.06
CA LEU A 23 -0.84 9.51 15.07
C LEU A 23 0.03 10.01 16.23
N SER A 24 -0.17 9.47 17.43
CA SER A 24 0.66 9.83 18.58
C SER A 24 2.12 9.46 18.37
N ARG A 25 2.40 8.28 17.82
CA ARG A 25 3.77 7.83 17.52
C ARG A 25 4.42 8.59 16.38
N ALA A 26 3.62 9.06 15.43
CA ALA A 26 4.09 9.85 14.30
C ALA A 26 4.39 11.31 14.68
N GLY A 27 4.22 11.74 15.95
CA GLY A 27 4.45 13.13 16.35
C GLY A 27 3.26 14.06 16.06
N GLY A 28 2.03 13.51 16.04
CA GLY A 28 0.82 14.28 15.77
C GLY A 28 0.57 14.51 14.29
N VAL A 29 -0.32 15.47 13.99
CA VAL A 29 -0.83 15.68 12.62
C VAL A 29 0.28 16.06 11.62
N ASP A 30 1.33 16.73 12.11
CA ASP A 30 2.45 17.19 11.28
C ASP A 30 3.36 16.04 10.84
N GLY A 31 3.59 15.04 11.70
CA GLY A 31 4.41 13.89 11.36
C GLY A 31 3.63 12.68 10.85
N TRP A 32 2.30 12.67 11.00
CA TRP A 32 1.43 11.61 10.47
C TRP A 32 1.58 11.42 8.96
N GLY A 33 1.52 12.50 8.18
CA GLY A 33 1.66 12.45 6.73
C GLY A 33 2.98 11.77 6.30
N PRO A 34 4.15 12.30 6.71
CA PRO A 34 5.44 11.68 6.45
C PRO A 34 5.51 10.20 6.87
N ALA A 35 4.98 9.84 8.04
CA ALA A 35 5.00 8.46 8.53
C ALA A 35 4.16 7.51 7.68
N VAL A 36 2.99 7.97 7.19
CA VAL A 36 2.12 7.16 6.31
C VAL A 36 2.78 6.91 4.96
N TYR A 37 3.39 7.92 4.34
CA TYR A 37 4.12 7.73 3.08
C TYR A 37 5.30 6.78 3.25
N GLN A 38 6.08 6.94 4.32
CA GLN A 38 7.21 6.06 4.60
C GLN A 38 6.78 4.61 4.78
N LEU A 39 5.67 4.37 5.48
CA LEU A 39 5.18 3.02 5.72
C LEU A 39 4.58 2.37 4.48
N LEU A 40 3.75 3.11 3.74
CA LEU A 40 2.93 2.55 2.66
C LEU A 40 3.64 2.57 1.31
N LEU A 41 4.45 3.59 1.04
CA LEU A 41 5.15 3.78 -0.23
C LEU A 41 6.65 3.49 -0.14
N ARG A 42 7.16 3.13 1.05
CA ARG A 42 8.59 2.88 1.32
C ARG A 42 9.51 4.04 0.90
N ARG A 43 8.99 5.27 0.89
CA ARG A 43 9.76 6.49 0.60
C ARG A 43 9.29 7.66 1.46
N PRO A 44 10.14 8.68 1.67
CA PRO A 44 9.70 9.90 2.33
C PRO A 44 8.62 10.62 1.51
N ALA A 45 7.67 11.24 2.22
CA ALA A 45 6.78 12.23 1.62
C ALA A 45 7.58 13.45 1.19
N THR A 46 7.20 14.04 0.06
CA THR A 46 7.60 15.40 -0.28
C THR A 46 6.91 16.42 0.64
N SER A 47 7.43 17.65 0.72
CA SER A 47 6.80 18.72 1.49
C SER A 47 5.36 19.01 1.03
N ALA A 48 5.09 18.88 -0.27
CA ALA A 48 3.75 19.07 -0.83
C ALA A 48 2.78 17.95 -0.41
N GLU A 49 3.23 16.69 -0.42
CA GLU A 49 2.42 15.54 0.01
C GLU A 49 2.12 15.59 1.51
N ALA A 50 3.11 15.96 2.34
CA ALA A 50 2.90 16.14 3.77
C ALA A 50 1.88 17.26 4.06
N ALA A 51 1.99 18.39 3.35
CA ALA A 51 1.02 19.49 3.45
C ALA A 51 -0.39 19.07 2.99
N ALA A 52 -0.49 18.29 1.90
CA ALA A 52 -1.76 17.78 1.39
C ALA A 52 -2.42 16.81 2.39
N ALA A 53 -1.66 15.90 3.00
CA ALA A 53 -2.15 15.00 4.05
C ALA A 53 -2.72 15.78 5.25
N LYS A 54 -2.00 16.80 5.71
CA LYS A 54 -2.46 17.68 6.79
C LYS A 54 -3.74 18.43 6.41
N ALA A 55 -3.78 19.01 5.21
CA ALA A 55 -4.95 19.73 4.71
C ALA A 55 -6.18 18.82 4.56
N ALA A 56 -6.01 17.58 4.08
CA ALA A 56 -7.10 16.61 3.96
C ALA A 56 -7.72 16.29 5.33
N ILE A 57 -6.89 16.04 6.34
CA ILE A 57 -7.38 15.78 7.71
C ILE A 57 -8.07 17.01 8.30
N ALA A 58 -7.49 18.20 8.12
CA ALA A 58 -8.10 19.45 8.57
C ALA A 58 -9.44 19.74 7.87
N GLY A 59 -9.57 19.32 6.61
CA GLY A 59 -10.82 19.39 5.82
C GLY A 59 -11.85 18.31 6.17
N GLY A 60 -11.61 17.49 7.20
CA GLY A 60 -12.55 16.48 7.68
C GLY A 60 -12.41 15.09 7.05
N GLN A 61 -11.42 14.87 6.19
CA GLN A 61 -11.12 13.52 5.70
C GLN A 61 -10.58 12.66 6.85
N SER A 62 -11.11 11.44 7.00
CA SER A 62 -10.58 10.51 7.99
C SER A 62 -9.18 10.04 7.60
N ARG A 63 -8.31 9.84 8.60
CA ARG A 63 -6.95 9.31 8.41
C ARG A 63 -6.95 7.94 7.71
N ALA A 64 -7.86 7.06 8.10
CA ALA A 64 -8.06 5.77 7.44
C ALA A 64 -8.53 5.93 5.98
N GLY A 65 -9.38 6.92 5.70
CA GLY A 65 -9.81 7.24 4.34
C GLY A 65 -8.67 7.73 3.45
N PHE A 66 -7.83 8.64 3.97
CA PHE A 66 -6.61 9.08 3.28
C PHE A 66 -5.66 7.91 3.00
N ALA A 67 -5.41 7.06 4.01
CA ALA A 67 -4.56 5.89 3.85
C ALA A 67 -5.11 4.89 2.82
N ALA A 68 -6.42 4.68 2.80
CA ALA A 68 -7.07 3.83 1.80
C ALA A 68 -6.94 4.39 0.37
N GLN A 69 -7.00 5.72 0.21
CA GLN A 69 -6.73 6.37 -1.08
C GLN A 69 -5.27 6.15 -1.51
N LEU A 70 -4.33 6.29 -0.58
CA LEU A 70 -2.90 6.08 -0.88
C LEU A 70 -2.59 4.62 -1.22
N LEU A 71 -3.14 3.66 -0.46
CA LEU A 71 -3.04 2.23 -0.72
C LEU A 71 -3.66 1.82 -2.07
N GLY A 72 -4.70 2.53 -2.52
CA GLY A 72 -5.29 2.31 -3.84
C GLY A 72 -4.53 2.95 -4.99
N SER A 73 -3.39 3.58 -4.76
CA SER A 73 -2.62 4.26 -5.82
C SER A 73 -1.74 3.26 -6.61
N PRO A 74 -1.43 3.56 -7.89
CA PRO A 74 -0.47 2.76 -8.67
C PRO A 74 0.91 2.63 -8.00
N GLU A 75 1.31 3.63 -7.22
CA GLU A 75 2.56 3.61 -6.48
C GLU A 75 2.53 2.58 -5.34
N ALA A 76 1.46 2.58 -4.53
CA ALA A 76 1.30 1.58 -3.48
C ALA A 76 1.16 0.16 -4.04
N ASP A 77 0.48 0.00 -5.17
CA ASP A 77 0.40 -1.27 -5.88
C ASP A 77 1.79 -1.73 -6.36
N THR A 78 2.61 -0.81 -6.87
CA THR A 78 3.99 -1.12 -7.28
C THR A 78 4.81 -1.64 -6.09
N VAL A 79 4.71 -0.98 -4.93
CA VAL A 79 5.37 -1.42 -3.69
C VAL A 79 4.86 -2.78 -3.24
N THR A 80 3.56 -3.02 -3.36
CA THR A 80 2.93 -4.31 -3.03
C THR A 80 3.46 -5.43 -3.92
N VAL A 81 3.51 -5.22 -5.23
CA VAL A 81 4.06 -6.20 -6.18
C VAL A 81 5.51 -6.51 -5.84
N GLN A 82 6.36 -5.48 -5.69
CA GLN A 82 7.76 -5.67 -5.34
C GLN A 82 7.93 -6.45 -4.02
N SER A 83 7.13 -6.12 -3.00
CA SER A 83 7.18 -6.80 -1.70
C SER A 83 6.80 -8.27 -1.79
N VAL A 84 5.81 -8.63 -2.62
CA VAL A 84 5.39 -10.02 -2.81
C VAL A 84 6.46 -10.81 -3.56
N TYR A 85 7.07 -10.25 -4.60
CA TYR A 85 8.16 -10.91 -5.29
C TYR A 85 9.38 -11.13 -4.39
N GLU A 86 9.75 -10.14 -3.60
CA GLU A 86 10.84 -10.25 -2.62
C GLU A 86 10.55 -11.32 -1.56
N ALA A 87 9.31 -11.36 -1.04
CA ALA A 87 8.92 -12.28 0.02
C ALA A 87 8.81 -13.74 -0.44
N TYR A 88 8.23 -13.98 -1.62
CA TYR A 88 7.86 -15.33 -2.07
C TYR A 88 8.80 -15.90 -3.14
N LEU A 89 9.36 -15.07 -4.02
CA LEU A 89 10.24 -15.50 -5.11
C LEU A 89 11.71 -15.11 -4.90
N ARG A 90 12.03 -14.34 -3.85
CA ARG A 90 13.39 -13.86 -3.54
C ARG A 90 14.08 -13.15 -4.72
N ARG A 91 13.29 -12.53 -5.61
CA ARG A 91 13.79 -11.80 -6.78
C ARG A 91 13.14 -10.43 -6.92
N THR A 92 13.82 -9.54 -7.63
CA THR A 92 13.22 -8.28 -8.09
C THR A 92 12.38 -8.55 -9.34
N PRO A 93 11.10 -8.12 -9.39
CA PRO A 93 10.29 -8.30 -10.59
C PRO A 93 10.77 -7.38 -11.72
N PRO A 94 10.90 -7.88 -12.97
CA PRO A 94 11.09 -7.03 -14.14
C PRO A 94 9.92 -6.06 -14.33
N ALA A 95 10.19 -4.93 -15.00
CA ALA A 95 9.21 -3.85 -15.18
C ALA A 95 7.91 -4.31 -15.85
N GLY A 96 7.96 -5.28 -16.77
CA GLY A 96 6.79 -5.85 -17.43
C GLY A 96 5.85 -6.60 -16.46
N GLU A 97 6.41 -7.37 -15.52
CA GLU A 97 5.63 -8.07 -14.49
C GLU A 97 5.03 -7.08 -13.49
N VAL A 98 5.77 -6.04 -13.11
CA VAL A 98 5.24 -4.96 -12.28
C VAL A 98 4.03 -4.31 -12.94
N ALA A 99 4.18 -3.88 -14.21
CA ALA A 99 3.11 -3.22 -14.94
C ALA A 99 1.87 -4.12 -15.09
N PHE A 100 2.06 -5.41 -15.36
CA PHE A 100 0.98 -6.38 -15.45
C PHE A 100 0.18 -6.49 -14.15
N TRP A 101 0.86 -6.67 -13.01
CA TRP A 101 0.19 -6.83 -11.72
C TRP A 101 -0.44 -5.54 -11.23
N VAL A 102 0.22 -4.40 -11.39
CA VAL A 102 -0.36 -3.08 -11.07
C VAL A 102 -1.64 -2.84 -11.87
N GLY A 103 -1.64 -3.14 -13.17
CA GLY A 103 -2.85 -3.02 -14.00
C GLY A 103 -4.01 -3.89 -13.49
N ARG A 104 -3.72 -5.09 -13.00
CA ARG A 104 -4.73 -5.97 -12.39
C ARG A 104 -5.23 -5.44 -11.05
N LEU A 105 -4.36 -4.98 -10.17
CA LEU A 105 -4.72 -4.42 -8.86
C LEU A 105 -5.57 -3.15 -9.02
N GLN A 106 -5.17 -2.25 -9.93
CA GLN A 106 -5.96 -1.08 -10.32
C GLN A 106 -7.30 -1.46 -10.98
N GLY A 107 -7.34 -2.61 -11.67
CA GLY A 107 -8.56 -3.22 -12.21
C GLY A 107 -9.46 -3.91 -11.17
N GLY A 108 -9.10 -3.89 -9.89
CA GLY A 108 -9.88 -4.46 -8.80
C GLY A 108 -9.53 -5.90 -8.44
N ALA A 109 -8.42 -6.45 -8.96
CA ALA A 109 -7.89 -7.73 -8.47
C ALA A 109 -7.44 -7.61 -7.01
N PHE A 110 -7.50 -8.73 -6.30
CA PHE A 110 -7.10 -8.80 -4.89
C PHE A 110 -5.61 -9.15 -4.74
N GLU A 111 -4.91 -8.49 -3.82
CA GLU A 111 -3.51 -8.82 -3.44
C GLU A 111 -3.36 -10.31 -3.12
N THR A 112 -4.30 -10.91 -2.38
CA THR A 112 -4.28 -12.35 -2.04
C THR A 112 -4.29 -13.24 -3.28
N ARG A 113 -5.03 -12.85 -4.33
CA ARG A 113 -5.06 -13.61 -5.59
C ARG A 113 -3.72 -13.53 -6.31
N MET A 114 -3.07 -12.38 -6.31
CA MET A 114 -1.72 -12.23 -6.83
C MET A 114 -0.73 -13.14 -6.10
N VAL A 115 -0.77 -13.18 -4.76
CA VAL A 115 0.08 -14.07 -3.96
C VAL A 115 -0.17 -15.54 -4.34
N VAL A 116 -1.43 -15.96 -4.46
CA VAL A 116 -1.77 -17.33 -4.87
C VAL A 116 -1.23 -17.64 -6.27
N GLU A 117 -1.40 -16.74 -7.24
CA GLU A 117 -0.94 -16.95 -8.62
C GLU A 117 0.60 -16.96 -8.70
N ILE A 118 1.30 -16.16 -7.90
CA ILE A 118 2.77 -16.13 -7.82
C ILE A 118 3.33 -17.40 -7.16
N VAL A 119 2.72 -17.86 -6.07
CA VAL A 119 3.19 -19.06 -5.33
C VAL A 119 2.81 -20.35 -6.06
N ALA A 120 1.69 -20.36 -6.79
CA ALA A 120 1.26 -21.52 -7.59
C ALA A 120 1.99 -21.64 -8.93
N ALA A 121 2.78 -20.63 -9.32
CA ALA A 121 3.58 -20.69 -10.54
C ALA A 121 4.65 -21.79 -10.42
N PRO A 122 4.86 -22.62 -11.46
CA PRO A 122 5.92 -23.65 -11.48
C PRO A 122 7.32 -23.13 -11.13
N GLU A 123 7.57 -21.82 -11.31
CA GLU A 123 8.82 -21.13 -10.96
C GLU A 123 9.19 -21.19 -9.47
N TYR A 124 8.25 -21.49 -8.55
CA TYR A 124 8.58 -21.71 -7.14
C TYR A 124 9.45 -22.96 -6.91
N PHE A 125 9.40 -23.95 -7.82
CA PHE A 125 10.13 -25.22 -7.68
C PHE A 125 11.37 -25.33 -8.56
N GLU A 126 11.63 -24.39 -9.48
CA GLU A 126 12.82 -24.40 -10.34
C GLU A 126 13.97 -23.51 -9.82
N GLY A 127 13.74 -22.74 -8.75
CA GLY A 127 14.73 -21.82 -8.15
C GLY A 127 15.16 -22.15 -6.71
N SER A 128 14.78 -23.30 -6.15
CA SER A 128 15.17 -23.74 -4.80
C SER A 128 16.38 -24.67 -4.80
#